data_AF-A0A2W5T1W8-F1
#
_entry.id   AF-A0A2W5T1W8-F1
#
_cell.length_a   1.000
_cell.length_b   1.000
_cell.length_c   1.000
_cell.angle_alpha   90.00
_cell.angle_beta   90.00
_cell.angle_gamma   90.00
#
_symmetry.space_group_name_H-M   'P 1'
#
loop_
_entity.id
_entity.type
_entity.pdbx_description
1 polymer ?
#
loop_
_entity_poly.entity_id
_entity_poly.type
_entity_poly.pdbx_seq_one_letter_code
_entity_poly.pdbx_strand_id
1 'polypeptide(L)'
;MWFTTTPQEAGKHAQVRYRIDYVESDDGLTGWSKPVTVFDEADGYYDAAVSRAGERDFTLLLCRSTNLYGRAPFPEQGLWLASGGQNFGARDNWRSEGALLRCDAQTPEWYRHGPFGPSLVTLEQPTPRGASACVFFSGVDSRRNWWSLAWRSLRRRKWPPPPAPFFFSLGRLDLASD
;
A
#
# COMPACT_ATOMS: atom_id res chain seq x y z
N MET A 1 -13.18 11.64 1.48
CA MET A 1 -12.86 10.23 1.78
C MET A 1 -12.42 9.54 0.51
N TRP A 2 -11.36 8.74 0.62
CA TRP A 2 -10.85 7.88 -0.44
C TRP A 2 -11.25 6.45 -0.13
N PHE A 3 -11.71 5.69 -1.13
CA PHE A 3 -12.07 4.31 -0.93
C PHE A 3 -11.88 3.48 -2.18
N THR A 4 -11.57 2.22 -1.97
CA THR A 4 -11.32 1.26 -3.05
C THR A 4 -12.62 0.59 -3.44
N THR A 5 -12.81 0.42 -4.74
CA THR A 5 -13.88 -0.40 -5.27
C THR A 5 -13.34 -1.42 -6.25
N THR A 6 -13.97 -2.60 -6.25
CA THR A 6 -13.63 -3.69 -7.15
C THR A 6 -14.90 -4.48 -7.48
N PRO A 7 -15.09 -4.94 -8.73
CA PRO A 7 -16.16 -5.87 -9.03
C PRO A 7 -15.94 -7.23 -8.37
N GLN A 8 -14.67 -7.60 -8.11
CA GLN A 8 -14.30 -8.87 -7.50
C GLN A 8 -12.92 -8.77 -6.84
N GLU A 9 -12.88 -9.04 -5.54
CA GLU A 9 -11.62 -9.12 -4.79
C GLU A 9 -10.64 -10.12 -5.41
N ALA A 10 -9.34 -9.82 -5.32
CA ALA A 10 -8.26 -10.63 -5.86
C ALA A 10 -8.17 -12.00 -5.15
N GLY A 11 -8.95 -12.96 -5.64
CA GLY A 11 -8.92 -14.35 -5.21
C GLY A 11 -7.79 -15.16 -5.88
N LYS A 12 -7.77 -16.48 -5.63
CA LYS A 12 -6.81 -17.42 -6.23
C LYS A 12 -6.78 -17.37 -7.78
N HIS A 13 -7.92 -17.08 -8.41
CA HIS A 13 -8.07 -17.12 -9.86
C HIS A 13 -8.64 -15.83 -10.47
N ALA A 14 -9.11 -14.89 -9.64
CA ALA A 14 -9.73 -13.65 -10.11
C ALA A 14 -8.69 -12.64 -10.58
N GLN A 15 -8.99 -11.90 -11.65
CA GLN A 15 -8.12 -10.80 -12.07
C GLN A 15 -8.11 -9.69 -11.03
N VAL A 16 -6.98 -8.98 -10.95
CA VAL A 16 -6.82 -7.81 -10.07
C VAL A 16 -7.43 -6.62 -10.81
N ARG A 17 -8.55 -6.11 -10.32
CA ARG A 17 -9.29 -5.00 -10.91
C ARG A 17 -9.74 -4.07 -9.80
N TYR A 18 -8.90 -3.09 -9.48
CA TYR A 18 -9.17 -2.11 -8.43
C TYR A 18 -9.19 -0.72 -9.02
N ARG A 19 -10.06 0.11 -8.47
CA ARG A 19 -10.09 1.55 -8.70
C ARG A 19 -10.22 2.25 -7.35
N ILE A 20 -9.79 3.51 -7.31
CA ILE A 20 -9.89 4.36 -6.14
C ILE A 20 -10.85 5.49 -6.46
N ASP A 21 -11.95 5.52 -5.71
CA ASP A 21 -12.99 6.53 -5.80
C ASP A 21 -12.84 7.54 -4.64
N TYR A 22 -13.34 8.76 -4.87
CA TYR A 22 -13.32 9.86 -3.93
C TYR A 22 -14.73 10.45 -3.74
N VAL A 23 -15.04 10.81 -2.49
CA VAL A 23 -16.27 11.52 -2.10
C VAL A 23 -15.97 12.59 -1.06
N GLU A 24 -16.76 13.64 -1.01
CA GLU A 24 -16.67 14.73 -0.04
C GLU A 24 -17.89 14.75 0.87
N SER A 25 -17.71 15.18 2.10
CA SER A 25 -18.76 15.48 3.08
C SER A 25 -18.19 16.50 4.06
N ASP A 26 -19.00 17.48 4.44
CA ASP A 26 -18.60 18.55 5.36
C ASP A 26 -18.42 18.03 6.81
N ASP A 27 -19.17 16.99 7.17
CA ASP A 27 -19.23 16.44 8.54
C ASP A 27 -18.72 14.99 8.63
N GLY A 28 -18.50 14.32 7.50
CA GLY A 28 -18.13 12.91 7.43
C GLY A 28 -19.25 11.94 7.81
N LEU A 29 -20.49 12.40 7.91
CA LEU A 29 -21.67 11.61 8.30
C LEU A 29 -22.77 11.69 7.24
N THR A 30 -23.05 12.87 6.72
CA THR A 30 -24.15 13.14 5.79
C THR A 30 -23.69 13.99 4.60
N GLY A 31 -24.61 14.30 3.67
CA GLY A 31 -24.33 15.21 2.56
C GLY A 31 -23.24 14.75 1.59
N TRP A 32 -22.95 13.44 1.54
CA TRP A 32 -21.88 12.91 0.72
C TRP A 32 -22.07 13.23 -0.77
N SER A 33 -21.00 13.69 -1.41
CA SER A 33 -20.97 13.92 -2.85
C SER A 33 -21.16 12.60 -3.63
N LYS A 34 -21.46 12.73 -4.93
CA LYS A 34 -21.37 11.57 -5.82
C LYS A 34 -19.90 11.10 -5.90
N PRO A 35 -19.63 9.79 -5.90
CA PRO A 35 -18.29 9.26 -6.11
C PRO A 35 -17.70 9.71 -7.45
N VAL A 36 -16.43 10.08 -7.41
CA VAL A 36 -15.61 10.35 -8.60
C VAL A 36 -14.46 9.36 -8.60
N THR A 37 -14.27 8.65 -9.72
CA THR A 37 -13.11 7.77 -9.89
C THR A 37 -11.87 8.62 -10.11
N VAL A 38 -10.91 8.52 -9.18
CA VAL A 38 -9.62 9.19 -9.32
C VAL A 38 -8.68 8.27 -10.07
N PHE A 39 -8.36 7.09 -9.52
CA PHE A 39 -7.53 6.10 -10.20
C PHE A 39 -8.37 4.93 -10.69
N ASP A 40 -8.22 4.55 -11.95
CA ASP A 40 -9.02 3.49 -12.56
C ASP A 40 -8.32 2.12 -12.55
N GLU A 41 -8.94 1.13 -13.20
CA GLU A 41 -8.40 -0.22 -13.29
C GLU A 41 -7.08 -0.30 -14.09
N ALA A 42 -6.81 0.66 -14.98
CA ALA A 42 -5.56 0.72 -15.72
C ALA A 42 -4.41 1.23 -14.84
N ASP A 43 -4.69 2.14 -13.90
CA ASP A 43 -3.73 2.52 -12.85
C ASP A 43 -3.44 1.32 -11.91
N GLY A 44 -4.51 0.61 -11.50
CA GLY A 44 -4.46 -0.64 -10.75
C GLY A 44 -4.13 -0.50 -9.26
N TYR A 45 -4.30 0.69 -8.70
CA TYR A 45 -4.07 0.95 -7.28
C TYR A 45 -5.20 0.37 -6.41
N TYR A 46 -4.80 -0.20 -5.27
CA TYR A 46 -5.67 -0.83 -4.29
C TYR A 46 -5.92 0.04 -3.06
N ASP A 47 -4.97 0.88 -2.65
CA ASP A 47 -5.11 1.68 -1.44
C ASP A 47 -4.33 3.00 -1.58
N ALA A 48 -4.74 4.01 -0.82
CA ALA A 48 -4.18 5.35 -0.85
C ALA A 48 -4.16 6.01 0.54
N ALA A 49 -3.04 6.64 0.86
CA ALA A 49 -2.92 7.53 2.01
C ALA A 49 -2.47 8.92 1.56
N VAL A 50 -3.25 9.94 1.91
CA VAL A 50 -2.91 11.34 1.64
C VAL A 50 -2.23 11.96 2.85
N SER A 51 -1.16 12.71 2.62
CA SER A 51 -0.48 13.49 3.64
C SER A 51 -0.21 14.89 3.13
N ARG A 52 -0.22 15.86 4.05
CA ARG A 52 0.07 17.25 3.72
C ARG A 52 1.59 17.43 3.62
N ALA A 53 2.04 18.00 2.51
CA ALA A 53 3.45 18.30 2.25
C ALA A 53 3.76 19.80 2.38
N GLY A 54 2.76 20.66 2.17
CA GLY A 54 2.87 22.11 2.29
C GLY A 54 1.50 22.75 2.56
N GLU A 55 1.40 24.07 2.43
CA GLU A 55 0.12 24.76 2.68
C GLU A 55 -0.96 24.28 1.70
N ARG A 56 -0.59 24.11 0.42
CA ARG A 56 -1.47 23.66 -0.67
C ARG A 56 -0.99 22.38 -1.35
N ASP A 57 0.15 21.85 -0.93
CA ASP A 57 0.80 20.70 -1.54
C ASP A 57 0.51 19.44 -0.73
N PHE A 58 0.19 18.37 -1.43
CA PHE A 58 -0.17 17.08 -0.88
C PHE A 58 0.63 15.97 -1.56
N THR A 59 0.97 14.98 -0.76
CA THR A 59 1.57 13.73 -1.21
C THR A 59 0.54 12.62 -1.05
N LEU A 60 0.34 11.85 -2.11
CA LEU A 60 -0.45 10.63 -2.10
C LEU A 60 0.50 9.43 -2.15
N LEU A 61 0.42 8.58 -1.14
CA LEU A 61 1.10 7.31 -1.10
C LEU A 61 0.12 6.22 -1.54
N LEU A 62 0.45 5.55 -2.64
CA LEU A 62 -0.39 4.56 -3.31
C LEU A 62 0.22 3.18 -3.16
N CYS A 63 -0.60 2.14 -3.03
CA CYS A 63 -0.15 0.76 -3.20
C CYS A 63 -1.05 0.02 -4.20
N ARG A 64 -0.48 -1.00 -4.85
CA ARG A 64 -1.25 -1.96 -5.66
C ARG A 64 -1.64 -3.16 -4.80
N SER A 65 -2.55 -3.99 -5.31
CA SER A 65 -2.98 -5.20 -4.62
C SER A 65 -1.81 -6.13 -4.33
N THR A 66 -1.89 -6.84 -3.22
CA THR A 66 -0.86 -7.79 -2.80
C THR A 66 -1.08 -9.16 -3.44
N ASN A 67 0.02 -9.84 -3.72
CA ASN A 67 0.01 -11.19 -4.26
C ASN A 67 -0.15 -12.24 -3.15
N LEU A 68 -1.25 -12.16 -2.38
CA LEU A 68 -1.55 -13.06 -1.26
C LEU A 68 -1.35 -14.54 -1.62
N TYR A 69 -1.77 -14.91 -2.83
CA TYR A 69 -1.71 -16.28 -3.32
C TYR A 69 -0.45 -16.60 -4.13
N GLY A 70 0.54 -15.70 -4.19
CA GLY A 70 1.81 -15.88 -4.92
C GLY A 70 1.64 -16.42 -6.33
N ARG A 71 0.72 -15.81 -7.09
CA ARG A 71 0.38 -16.13 -8.47
C ARG A 71 1.44 -15.58 -9.41
N ALA A 72 1.59 -16.22 -10.56
CA ALA A 72 2.37 -15.73 -11.68
C ALA A 72 1.59 -16.03 -12.98
N PRO A 73 1.34 -15.03 -13.85
CA PRO A 73 1.67 -13.61 -13.68
C PRO A 73 0.81 -12.92 -12.61
N PHE A 74 1.29 -11.79 -12.07
CA PHE A 74 0.55 -10.91 -11.16
C PHE A 74 1.04 -9.46 -11.36
N PRO A 75 0.18 -8.43 -11.27
CA PRO A 75 0.60 -7.03 -11.45
C PRO A 75 1.72 -6.64 -10.49
N GLU A 76 2.66 -5.80 -10.91
CA GLU A 76 3.76 -5.33 -10.06
C GLU A 76 3.25 -4.82 -8.70
N GLN A 77 3.86 -5.29 -7.61
CA GLN A 77 3.52 -4.86 -6.25
C GLN A 77 4.55 -3.83 -5.76
N GLY A 78 4.13 -2.93 -4.87
CA GLY A 78 5.00 -1.85 -4.40
C GLY A 78 4.26 -0.69 -3.74
N LEU A 79 5.01 0.39 -3.53
CA LEU A 79 4.51 1.69 -3.08
C LEU A 79 4.89 2.75 -4.12
N TRP A 80 3.97 3.64 -4.43
CA TRP A 80 4.16 4.74 -5.38
C TRP A 80 3.81 6.06 -4.72
N LEU A 81 4.51 7.11 -5.14
CA LEU A 81 4.21 8.47 -4.71
C LEU A 81 3.57 9.24 -5.86
N ALA A 82 2.63 10.10 -5.49
CA ALA A 82 2.12 11.14 -6.36
C ALA A 82 2.08 12.47 -5.59
N SER A 83 2.35 13.57 -6.29
CA SER A 83 2.17 14.92 -5.77
C SER A 83 0.90 15.54 -6.36
N GLY A 84 0.28 16.44 -5.60
CA GLY A 84 -0.92 17.16 -6.06
C GLY A 84 -1.32 18.31 -5.16
N GLY A 85 -2.34 19.05 -5.59
CA GLY A 85 -2.94 20.16 -4.85
C GLY A 85 -4.20 19.77 -4.08
N GLN A 86 -4.99 20.79 -3.72
CA GLN A 86 -6.23 20.66 -2.94
C GLN A 86 -7.41 20.06 -3.69
N ASN A 87 -7.33 19.93 -5.02
CA ASN A 87 -8.41 19.34 -5.83
C ASN A 87 -8.35 17.81 -5.81
N PHE A 88 -8.63 17.22 -4.65
CA PHE A 88 -8.41 15.81 -4.36
C PHE A 88 -9.13 14.85 -5.31
N GLY A 89 -10.35 15.20 -5.74
CA GLY A 89 -11.17 14.35 -6.61
C GLY A 89 -10.78 14.37 -8.09
N ALA A 90 -9.86 15.24 -8.51
CA ALA A 90 -9.47 15.37 -9.91
C ALA A 90 -8.23 14.53 -10.24
N ARG A 91 -8.33 13.61 -11.22
CA ARG A 91 -7.20 12.72 -11.57
C ARG A 91 -5.99 13.46 -12.13
N ASP A 92 -6.21 14.56 -12.83
CA ASP A 92 -5.17 15.44 -13.37
C ASP A 92 -4.44 16.28 -12.30
N ASN A 93 -5.03 16.41 -11.09
CA ASN A 93 -4.35 16.99 -9.93
C ASN A 93 -3.17 16.13 -9.44
N TRP A 94 -3.16 14.83 -9.75
CA TRP A 94 -2.19 13.88 -9.23
C TRP A 94 -1.13 13.51 -10.27
N ARG A 95 0.09 13.99 -10.03
CA ARG A 95 1.27 13.66 -10.82
C ARG A 95 2.04 12.52 -10.15
N SER A 96 2.31 11.44 -10.88
CA SER A 96 3.15 10.36 -10.35
C SER A 96 4.61 10.80 -10.24
N GLU A 97 5.21 10.55 -9.08
CA GLU A 97 6.64 10.74 -8.79
C GLU A 97 7.44 9.44 -8.98
N GLY A 98 6.76 8.34 -9.35
CA GLY A 98 7.37 7.03 -9.51
C GLY A 98 7.20 6.12 -8.29
N ALA A 99 7.90 4.98 -8.34
CA ALA A 99 7.82 3.95 -7.30
C ALA A 99 8.79 4.28 -6.17
N LEU A 100 8.26 4.41 -4.95
CA LEU A 100 9.06 4.46 -3.73
C LEU A 100 9.65 3.09 -3.41
N LEU A 101 8.87 2.03 -3.63
CA LEU A 101 9.28 0.65 -3.40
C LEU A 101 8.69 -0.23 -4.49
N ARG A 102 9.51 -1.12 -5.05
CA ARG A 102 9.08 -2.16 -6.00
C ARG A 102 9.39 -3.53 -5.41
N CYS A 103 8.45 -4.47 -5.54
CA CYS A 103 8.65 -5.85 -5.12
C CYS A 103 9.07 -6.73 -6.30
N ASP A 104 10.18 -7.44 -6.12
CA ASP A 104 10.80 -8.32 -7.09
C ASP A 104 11.40 -9.58 -6.42
N ALA A 105 12.20 -10.34 -7.16
CA ALA A 105 12.86 -11.54 -6.67
C ALA A 105 13.97 -11.27 -5.62
N GLN A 106 14.49 -10.04 -5.50
CA GLN A 106 15.51 -9.66 -4.53
C GLN A 106 14.90 -9.08 -3.26
N THR A 107 13.64 -8.67 -3.31
CA THR A 107 12.89 -8.11 -2.19
C THR A 107 12.90 -9.07 -0.98
N PRO A 108 13.15 -8.59 0.25
CA PRO A 108 13.12 -9.41 1.45
C PRO A 108 11.85 -10.25 1.57
N GLU A 109 11.99 -11.50 2.03
CA GLU A 109 10.90 -12.50 2.07
C GLU A 109 9.63 -11.98 2.76
N TRP A 110 9.77 -11.13 3.78
CA TRP A 110 8.68 -10.70 4.66
C TRP A 110 7.67 -9.75 3.99
N TYR A 111 7.99 -9.13 2.86
CA TYR A 111 7.05 -8.29 2.09
C TYR A 111 7.12 -8.51 0.58
N ARG A 112 7.78 -9.58 0.13
CA ARG A 112 8.00 -9.86 -1.29
C ARG A 112 6.69 -10.02 -2.10
N HIS A 113 5.59 -10.40 -1.46
CA HIS A 113 4.27 -10.47 -2.10
C HIS A 113 3.49 -9.16 -2.02
N GLY A 114 4.15 -8.06 -1.69
CA GLY A 114 3.61 -6.71 -1.79
C GLY A 114 3.29 -6.09 -0.44
N PRO A 115 3.45 -4.76 -0.35
CA PRO A 115 2.95 -3.96 0.76
C PRO A 115 1.46 -3.61 0.58
N PHE A 116 0.75 -3.37 1.67
CA PHE A 116 -0.63 -2.87 1.72
C PHE A 116 -0.88 -2.06 3.00
N GLY A 117 -2.00 -1.32 3.02
CA GLY A 117 -2.33 -0.42 4.13
C GLY A 117 -1.25 0.64 4.36
N PRO A 118 -0.85 1.41 3.31
CA PRO A 118 0.18 2.42 3.46
C PRO A 118 -0.28 3.55 4.39
N SER A 119 0.66 4.14 5.13
CA SER A 119 0.47 5.37 5.88
C SER A 119 1.73 6.23 5.77
N LEU A 120 1.56 7.53 5.56
CA LEU A 120 2.64 8.50 5.41
C LEU A 120 2.54 9.56 6.50
N VAL A 121 3.55 9.61 7.37
CA VAL A 121 3.64 10.52 8.49
C VAL A 121 4.78 11.50 8.25
N THR A 122 4.45 12.76 8.00
CA THR A 122 5.43 13.85 7.95
C THR A 122 5.86 14.20 9.37
N LEU A 123 7.16 14.38 9.58
CA LEU A 123 7.73 14.73 10.88
C LEU A 123 7.91 16.24 11.00
N GLU A 124 7.56 16.80 12.15
CA GLU A 124 7.77 18.24 12.43
C GLU A 124 9.25 18.61 12.44
N GLN A 125 10.11 17.68 12.90
CA GLN A 125 11.55 17.82 12.92
C GLN A 125 12.18 16.57 12.33
N PRO A 126 13.23 16.69 11.50
CA PRO A 126 13.95 15.54 11.01
C PRO A 126 14.52 14.70 12.16
N THR A 127 14.51 13.37 11.99
CA THR A 127 15.18 12.46 12.94
C THR A 127 16.69 12.72 12.95
N PRO A 128 17.44 12.24 13.96
CA PRO A 128 18.91 12.32 13.96
C PRO A 128 19.58 11.65 12.73
N ARG A 129 18.84 10.80 12.00
CA ARG A 129 19.28 10.15 10.77
C ARG A 129 18.86 10.90 9.49
N GLY A 130 18.29 12.10 9.62
CA GLY A 130 17.87 12.96 8.51
C GLY A 130 16.48 12.65 7.92
N ALA A 131 15.74 11.68 8.49
CA ALA A 131 14.40 11.37 8.00
C ALA A 131 13.40 12.49 8.33
N SER A 132 12.67 13.01 7.33
CA SER A 132 11.64 14.04 7.45
C SER A 132 10.22 13.49 7.28
N ALA A 133 10.07 12.26 6.79
CA ALA A 133 8.81 11.53 6.80
C ALA A 133 9.03 10.05 7.05
N CYS A 134 7.99 9.36 7.52
CA CYS A 134 7.98 7.93 7.74
C CYS A 134 6.81 7.29 6.99
N VAL A 135 7.09 6.22 6.26
CA VAL A 135 6.08 5.37 5.65
C VAL A 135 5.93 4.10 6.45
N PHE A 136 4.71 3.80 6.88
CA PHE A 136 4.34 2.53 7.49
C PHE A 136 3.49 1.71 6.51
N PHE A 137 3.68 0.39 6.52
CA PHE A 137 2.87 -0.53 5.72
C PHE A 137 2.87 -1.93 6.31
N SER A 138 1.87 -2.72 5.92
CA SER A 138 1.87 -4.17 6.13
C SER A 138 2.47 -4.87 4.92
N GLY A 139 3.36 -5.82 5.13
CA GLY A 139 3.99 -6.64 4.09
C GLY A 139 3.43 -8.05 4.07
N VAL A 140 3.23 -8.59 2.87
CA VAL A 140 2.86 -10.00 2.68
C VAL A 140 4.10 -10.87 2.50
N ASP A 141 4.25 -11.84 3.39
CA ASP A 141 5.35 -12.79 3.35
C ASP A 141 5.23 -13.73 2.14
N SER A 142 6.36 -13.96 1.45
CA SER A 142 6.44 -14.95 0.36
C SER A 142 6.21 -16.40 0.81
N ARG A 143 6.39 -16.68 2.10
CA ARG A 143 6.26 -18.00 2.70
C ARG A 143 4.80 -18.26 3.05
N ARG A 144 4.12 -18.97 2.16
CA ARG A 144 2.69 -19.28 2.26
C ARG A 144 2.38 -20.58 2.99
N ASN A 145 3.32 -21.52 2.98
CA ASN A 145 3.06 -22.85 3.52
C ASN A 145 3.42 -22.92 5.01
N TRP A 146 2.41 -22.93 5.88
CA TRP A 146 2.59 -23.11 7.32
C TRP A 146 3.46 -24.32 7.65
N TRP A 147 3.30 -25.45 6.94
CA TRP A 147 4.12 -26.64 7.17
C TRP A 147 5.61 -26.37 6.95
N SER A 148 5.95 -25.60 5.90
CA SER A 148 7.33 -25.23 5.63
C SER A 148 7.92 -24.33 6.73
N LEU A 149 7.11 -23.41 7.26
CA LEU A 149 7.48 -22.51 8.35
C LEU A 149 7.63 -23.27 9.67
N ALA A 150 6.67 -24.13 10.00
CA ALA A 150 6.69 -24.98 11.17
C ALA A 150 7.93 -25.89 11.19
N TRP A 151 8.21 -26.58 10.08
CA TRP A 151 9.41 -27.42 9.96
C TRP A 151 10.71 -26.62 10.15
N ARG A 152 10.78 -25.42 9.59
CA ARG A 152 11.97 -24.55 9.73
C ARG A 152 12.15 -24.05 11.16
N SER A 153 11.06 -23.68 11.85
CA SER A 153 11.10 -23.30 13.27
C SER A 153 11.57 -24.45 14.14
N LEU A 154 11.03 -25.66 13.93
CA LEU A 154 11.43 -26.86 14.66
C LEU A 154 12.92 -27.19 14.43
N ARG A 155 13.42 -27.11 13.19
CA ARG A 155 14.86 -27.26 12.88
C ARG A 155 15.74 -26.24 13.61
N ARG A 156 15.20 -25.05 13.92
CA ARG A 156 15.87 -23.98 14.68
C ARG A 156 15.58 -24.06 16.18
N ARG A 157 14.96 -25.14 16.67
CA ARG A 157 14.51 -25.32 18.07
C ARG A 157 13.62 -24.18 18.58
N LYS A 158 12.83 -23.59 17.68
CA LYS A 158 11.81 -22.57 17.98
C LYS A 158 10.42 -23.16 17.82
N TRP A 159 9.45 -22.61 18.54
CA TRP A 159 8.05 -22.96 18.38
C TRP A 159 7.56 -22.60 16.97
N PRO A 160 6.74 -23.46 16.33
CA PRO A 160 6.10 -23.12 15.08
C PRO A 160 5.16 -21.92 15.27
N PRO A 161 4.99 -21.06 14.25
CA PRO A 161 4.01 -19.99 14.33
C PRO A 161 2.58 -20.56 14.39
N PRO A 162 1.58 -19.77 14.84
CA PRO A 162 0.19 -20.16 14.73
C PRO A 162 -0.19 -20.54 13.28
N PRO A 163 -1.07 -21.52 13.08
CA PRO A 163 -1.56 -21.87 11.75
C PRO A 163 -2.35 -20.69 11.18
N ALA A 164 -1.88 -20.16 10.06
CA ALA A 164 -2.52 -19.06 9.35
C ALA A 164 -2.38 -19.26 7.84
N PRO A 165 -3.37 -18.83 7.03
CA PRO A 165 -3.28 -18.91 5.58
C PRO A 165 -2.25 -17.91 5.02
N PHE A 166 -2.01 -16.80 5.73
CA PHE A 166 -1.08 -15.75 5.37
C PHE A 166 -0.35 -15.23 6.61
N PHE A 167 0.86 -14.72 6.41
CA PHE A 167 1.64 -14.03 7.43
C PHE A 167 1.87 -12.59 6.97
N PHE A 168 1.50 -11.65 7.84
CA PHE A 168 1.73 -10.23 7.62
C PHE A 168 2.77 -9.71 8.60
N SER A 169 3.58 -8.78 8.14
CA SER A 169 4.61 -8.11 8.94
C SER A 169 4.48 -6.60 8.80
N LEU A 170 4.90 -5.83 9.79
CA LEU A 170 4.88 -4.37 9.73
C LEU A 170 6.24 -3.84 9.28
N GLY A 171 6.22 -2.96 8.29
CA GLY A 171 7.37 -2.25 7.75
C GLY A 171 7.36 -0.77 8.12
N ARG A 172 8.56 -0.20 8.23
CA ARG A 172 8.78 1.25 8.29
C ARG A 172 9.88 1.62 7.29
N LEU A 173 9.64 2.66 6.50
CA LEU A 173 10.64 3.32 5.65
C LEU A 173 10.78 4.77 6.09
N ASP A 174 12.02 5.19 6.29
CA ASP A 174 12.35 6.57 6.58
C ASP A 174 12.63 7.29 5.24
N LEU A 175 11.97 8.42 5.00
CA LEU A 175 12.19 9.27 3.85
C LEU A 175 13.01 10.49 4.30
N ALA A 176 14.11 10.77 3.61
CA ALA A 176 14.86 12.00 3.80
C ALA A 176 14.20 13.14 3.00
N SER A 177 14.40 14.38 3.45
CA SER A 177 14.19 15.52 2.57
C SER A 177 15.33 15.55 1.56
N ASP A 178 15.00 15.66 0.27
CA ASP A 178 15.98 16.06 -0.75
C ASP A 178 16.49 17.48 -0.48
#